data_AF-A0A132CEL0-F1
#
_entry.id   AF-A0A132CEL0-F1
#
_cell.length_a   1.000
_cell.length_b   1.000
_cell.length_c   1.000
_cell.angle_alpha   90.00
_cell.angle_beta   90.00
_cell.angle_gamma   90.00
#
_symmetry.space_group_name_H-M   'P 1'
#
loop_
_entity.id
_entity.type
_entity.pdbx_description
1 polymer ?
#
loop_
_entity_poly.entity_id
_entity_poly.type
_entity_poly.pdbx_seq_one_letter_code
_entity_poly.pdbx_strand_id
1 'polypeptide(L)' 'MRKIGRYLLNWLVLLDEAGNTLFGGSPNETISERAAKARNAGRWWGCVLCRFLDRISKSHCDNALTSTIGDDAVIPDGE' A
#
# COMPACT_ATOMS: atom_id res chain seq x y z
N MET A 1 8.94 -18.07 8.24
CA MET A 1 10.00 -17.43 7.41
C MET A 1 11.36 -17.58 8.10
N ARG A 2 12.44 -17.80 7.35
CA ARG A 2 13.81 -17.72 7.88
C ARG A 2 14.12 -16.25 8.23
N LYS A 3 14.98 -15.98 9.23
CA LYS A 3 15.33 -14.62 9.69
C LYS A 3 15.74 -13.68 8.53
N ILE A 4 16.52 -14.19 7.58
CA ILE A 4 16.96 -13.44 6.38
C ILE A 4 15.76 -13.00 5.53
N GLY A 5 14.75 -13.85 5.36
CA GLY A 5 13.55 -13.50 4.60
C GLY A 5 12.75 -12.37 5.25
N ARG A 6 12.62 -12.39 6.59
CA ARG A 6 11.96 -11.30 7.33
C ARG A 6 12.76 -10.01 7.25
N TYR A 7 14.09 -10.08 7.31
CA TYR A 7 14.96 -8.91 7.15
C TYR A 7 14.78 -8.25 5.78
N LEU A 8 14.81 -9.03 4.70
CA LEU A 8 14.58 -8.50 3.35
C LEU A 8 13.16 -7.95 3.19
N LEU A 9 12.16 -8.63 3.74
CA LEU A 9 10.77 -8.16 3.72
C LEU A 9 10.62 -6.81 4.42
N ASN A 10 11.25 -6.60 5.58
CA ASN A 10 11.19 -5.32 6.29
C ASN A 10 11.79 -4.18 5.46
N TRP A 11 12.89 -4.43 4.74
CA TRP A 11 13.46 -3.44 3.82
C TRP A 11 12.53 -3.13 2.65
N LEU A 12 11.84 -4.13 2.11
CA LEU A 12 10.86 -3.91 1.03
C LEU A 12 9.67 -3.08 1.52
N VAL A 13 9.16 -3.35 2.73
CA VAL A 13 8.09 -2.55 3.35
C VAL A 13 8.54 -1.10 3.57
N LEU A 14 9.74 -0.88 4.10
CA LEU A 14 10.29 0.46 4.27
C LEU A 14 10.38 1.23 2.94
N LEU A 15 10.83 0.58 1.87
CA LEU A 15 10.92 1.20 0.55
C LEU A 15 9.54 1.51 -0.04
N ASP A 16 8.55 0.67 0.23
CA ASP A 16 7.15 0.88 -0.15
C ASP A 16 6.56 2.10 0.56
N GLU A 17 6.67 2.17 1.89
CA GLU A 17 6.23 3.30 2.72
C GLU A 17 6.96 4.60 2.35
N ALA A 18 8.28 4.55 2.13
CA ALA A 18 9.07 5.69 1.68
C ALA A 18 8.64 6.16 0.27
N GLY A 19 8.31 5.22 -0.62
CA GLY A 19 7.74 5.52 -1.93
C GLY A 19 6.38 6.21 -1.80
N ASN A 20 5.50 5.70 -0.95
CA ASN A 20 4.20 6.33 -0.69
C ASN A 20 4.37 7.76 -0.16
N THR A 21 5.27 7.95 0.81
CA THR A 21 5.62 9.26 1.39
C THR A 21 6.09 10.24 0.30
N LEU A 22 6.97 9.78 -0.61
CA LEU A 22 7.50 10.61 -1.70
C LEU A 22 6.39 11.14 -2.63
N PHE A 23 5.31 10.39 -2.81
CA PHE A 23 4.14 10.78 -3.60
C PHE A 23 3.00 11.36 -2.74
N GLY A 24 3.33 11.93 -1.58
CA GLY A 24 2.39 12.65 -0.71
C GLY A 24 1.41 11.76 0.06
N GLY A 25 1.66 10.46 0.13
CA GLY A 25 0.93 9.54 1.01
C GLY A 25 1.41 9.62 2.47
N SER A 26 0.76 8.85 3.34
CA SER A 26 1.10 8.80 4.76
C SER A 26 2.43 8.05 5.00
N PRO A 27 3.31 8.52 5.92
CA PRO A 27 4.64 7.92 6.13
C PRO A 27 4.68 6.49 6.66
N ASN A 28 3.59 6.00 7.25
CA ASN A 28 3.46 4.64 7.78
C ASN A 28 2.50 3.80 6.94
N GLU A 29 2.14 4.26 5.74
CA GLU A 29 1.22 3.60 4.83
C GLU A 29 1.97 3.03 3.62
N THR A 30 1.70 1.77 3.29
CA THR A 30 2.19 1.16 2.05
C THR A 30 1.39 1.62 0.83
N ILE A 31 2.02 1.65 -0.34
CA ILE A 31 1.31 1.97 -1.60
C ILE A 31 0.17 0.98 -1.85
N SER A 32 0.34 -0.29 -1.47
CA SER A 32 -0.70 -1.31 -1.63
C SER A 32 -1.94 -1.05 -0.76
N GLU A 33 -1.76 -0.55 0.46
CA GLU A 33 -2.86 -0.10 1.33
C GLU A 33 -3.55 1.14 0.74
N ARG A 34 -2.78 2.14 0.32
CA ARG A 34 -3.32 3.35 -0.32
C ARG A 34 -4.13 3.02 -1.57
N ALA A 35 -3.62 2.08 -2.38
CA ALA A 35 -4.31 1.57 -3.56
C ALA A 35 -5.63 0.88 -3.20
N ALA A 36 -5.68 0.14 -2.09
CA ALA A 36 -6.90 -0.49 -1.61
C ALA A 36 -7.96 0.55 -1.23
N LYS A 37 -7.57 1.61 -0.50
CA LYS A 37 -8.46 2.73 -0.15
C LYS A 37 -8.94 3.47 -1.39
N ALA A 38 -8.03 3.78 -2.32
CA ALA A 38 -8.38 4.43 -3.57
C ALA A 38 -9.33 3.60 -4.44
N ARG A 39 -9.11 2.28 -4.52
CA ARG A 39 -10.04 1.34 -5.17
C ARG A 39 -11.42 1.39 -4.50
N ASN A 40 -11.48 1.37 -3.17
CA ASN A 40 -12.74 1.44 -2.42
C ASN A 40 -13.45 2.79 -2.61
N ALA A 41 -12.71 3.88 -2.83
CA ALA A 41 -13.23 5.19 -3.23
C ALA A 41 -13.59 5.29 -4.73
N GLY A 42 -13.48 4.21 -5.50
CA GLY A 42 -13.85 4.18 -6.91
C GLY A 42 -12.80 4.77 -7.86
N ARG A 43 -11.55 4.97 -7.41
CA ARG A 43 -10.46 5.51 -8.24
C ARG A 43 -9.88 4.43 -9.13
N TRP A 44 -9.76 4.73 -10.42
CA TRP A 44 -9.32 3.78 -11.44
C TRP A 44 -7.89 3.26 -11.19
N TRP A 45 -7.00 4.12 -10.70
CA TRP A 45 -5.59 3.75 -10.48
C TRP A 45 -5.47 2.68 -9.39
N GLY A 46 -6.28 2.77 -8.32
CA GLY A 46 -6.34 1.77 -7.25
C GLY A 46 -6.83 0.42 -7.79
N CYS A 47 -7.87 0.42 -8.62
CA CYS A 47 -8.37 -0.80 -9.27
C CYS A 47 -7.30 -1.48 -10.14
N VAL A 48 -6.57 -0.71 -10.95
CA VAL A 48 -5.54 -1.23 -11.85
C VAL A 48 -4.37 -1.81 -11.04
N LEU A 49 -3.88 -1.06 -10.05
CA LEU A 49 -2.75 -1.49 -9.23
C LEU A 49 -3.09 -2.71 -8.39
N CYS A 50 -4.25 -2.74 -7.73
CA CYS A 50 -4.66 -3.91 -6.95
C CYS A 50 -4.84 -5.15 -7.82
N ARG A 51 -5.42 -5.02 -9.02
CA ARG A 51 -5.52 -6.14 -9.96
C ARG A 51 -4.16 -6.66 -10.43
N PHE A 52 -3.17 -5.79 -10.56
CA PHE A 52 -1.80 -6.18 -10.87
C PHE A 52 -1.15 -6.94 -9.70
N LEU A 53 -1.25 -6.40 -8.48
CA LEU A 53 -0.67 -6.99 -7.27
C LEU A 53 -1.33 -8.33 -6.90
N ASP A 54 -2.62 -8.49 -7.20
CA ASP A 54 -3.34 -9.75 -7.02
C ASP A 54 -2.78 -10.92 -7.85
N ARG A 55 -2.04 -10.62 -8.93
CA ARG A 55 -1.33 -11.66 -9.71
C ARG A 55 -0.05 -12.14 -9.03
N ILE A 56 0.52 -11.34 -8.14
CA ILE A 56 1.75 -11.66 -7.40
C ILE A 56 1.38 -12.41 -6.12
N SER A 57 0.36 -11.93 -5.41
CA SER A 57 -0.17 -12.54 -4.20
C SER A 57 -1.69 -12.37 -4.18
N LYS A 58 -2.43 -13.44 -3.95
CA LYS A 58 -3.90 -13.39 -3.98
C LYS A 58 -4.42 -12.41 -2.93
N SER A 59 -5.33 -11.51 -3.33
CA SER A 59 -5.95 -10.50 -2.45
C SER A 59 -4.93 -9.58 -1.78
N HIS A 60 -3.90 -9.18 -2.51
CA HIS A 60 -2.75 -8.45 -1.97
C HIS A 60 -3.16 -7.14 -1.30
N CYS A 61 -3.93 -6.31 -2.00
CA CYS A 61 -4.44 -5.04 -1.46
C CYS A 61 -5.40 -5.24 -0.29
N ASP A 62 -6.25 -6.28 -0.33
CA ASP A 62 -7.20 -6.53 0.76
C ASP A 62 -6.47 -6.94 2.04
N ASN A 63 -5.36 -7.67 1.91
CA ASN A 63 -4.52 -8.05 3.04
C ASN A 63 -3.70 -6.88 3.60
N ALA A 64 -3.47 -5.83 2.81
CA ALA A 64 -2.76 -4.62 3.23
C ALA A 64 -3.70 -3.57 3.87
N LEU A 65 -5.01 -3.66 3.63
CA LEU A 65 -5.97 -2.67 4.09
C LEU A 65 -6.09 -2.65 5.63
N THR A 66 -5.81 -1.50 6.23
CA THR A 66 -6.09 -1.21 7.65
C THR A 66 -6.89 0.09 7.79
N SER A 67 -7.62 0.24 8.90
CA SER A 67 -8.52 1.37 9.14
C SER A 67 -7.88 2.52 9.94
N THR A 68 -6.61 2.41 10.31
CA THR A 68 -5.97 3.32 11.29
C THR A 68 -4.74 4.08 10.77
N ILE A 69 -4.42 3.93 9.49
CA ILE A 69 -3.23 4.52 8.85
C ILE A 69 -3.75 5.36 7.66
N GLY A 70 -3.08 6.45 7.27
CA GLY A 70 -3.45 7.27 6.10
C GLY A 70 -3.99 8.67 6.40
N ASP A 71 -4.49 8.92 7.61
CA ASP A 71 -5.14 10.19 7.97
C ASP A 71 -4.22 11.43 7.93
N ASP A 72 -2.90 11.22 7.97
CA ASP A 72 -1.86 12.26 7.88
C ASP A 72 -1.24 12.39 6.48
N ALA A 73 -1.82 11.76 5.45
CA ALA A 73 -1.40 11.93 4.06
C ALA A 73 -1.58 13.38 3.59
N VAL A 74 -0.60 13.88 2.81
CA VAL A 74 -0.68 15.20 2.18
C VAL A 74 -1.69 15.21 1.03
N ILE A 75 -1.79 14.10 0.30
CA ILE A 75 -2.78 13.85 -0.74
C ILE A 75 -3.73 12.77 -0.21
N PRO A 76 -5.01 13.10 0.10
CA PRO A 76 -5.93 12.19 0.74
C PRO A 76 -6.11 10.87 0.00
N ASP A 77 -6.30 9.80 0.76
CA ASP A 77 -6.55 8.48 0.22
C ASP A 77 -7.89 8.46 -0.52
N GLY A 78 -7.85 8.12 -1.80
CA GLY A 78 -9.04 8.11 -2.63
C GLY A 78 -9.42 9.47 -3.24
N GLU A 79 -8.47 10.40 -3.37
CA GLU A 79 -8.53 11.49 -4.35
C GLU A 79 -7.85 11.14 -5.69
#